data_AF-A0AAX1UCH6-F1
#
_entry.id   AF-A0AAX1UCH6-F1
#
_cell.length_a   1.000
_cell.length_b   1.000
_cell.length_c   1.000
_cell.angle_alpha   90.00
_cell.angle_beta   90.00
_cell.angle_gamma   90.00
#
_symmetry.space_group_name_H-M   'P 1'
#
loop_
_entity.id
_entity.type
_entity.pdbx_description
1 polymer ?
#
loop_
_entity_poly.entity_id
_entity_poly.type
_entity_poly.pdbx_seq_one_letter_code
_entity_poly.pdbx_strand_id
1 'polypeptide(L)'
;MKHFLITFIIGMTSIAIGFTMIFFEIKDYKEVNGCDLYNPEYYTTTNTFNVSDKDLNITLEDGFIRYDIIIDESMKDKVKVETNEAVLTEVSDNRLYVRESDLHSYQNYNHREDLLDLFHKVIDGLKEHKIYTCESNEVVRITCSKEMRNRIKMKMND
;
A
#
# COMPACT_ATOMS: atom_id res chain seq x y z
N MET A 1 37.75 27.42 -26.38
CA MET A 1 37.53 27.05 -24.96
C MET A 1 36.51 27.91 -24.24
N LYS A 2 36.54 29.26 -24.33
CA LYS A 2 35.53 30.12 -23.66
C LYS A 2 34.08 29.80 -24.05
N HIS A 3 33.80 29.58 -25.34
CA HIS A 3 32.46 29.23 -25.82
C HIS A 3 31.96 27.87 -25.31
N PHE A 4 32.85 26.88 -25.17
CA PHE A 4 32.53 25.57 -24.60
C PHE A 4 32.18 25.67 -23.11
N LEU A 5 32.95 26.47 -22.35
CA LEU A 5 32.68 26.70 -20.93
C LEU A 5 31.33 27.40 -20.71
N ILE A 6 31.01 28.37 -21.57
CA ILE A 6 29.74 29.10 -21.52
C ILE A 6 28.56 28.16 -21.84
N THR A 7 28.64 27.35 -22.90
CA THR A 7 27.58 26.37 -23.21
C THR A 7 27.44 25.30 -22.14
N PHE A 8 28.55 24.87 -21.52
CA PHE A 8 28.53 23.91 -20.41
C PHE A 8 27.82 24.49 -19.17
N ILE A 9 28.15 25.73 -18.78
CA ILE A 9 27.51 26.41 -17.65
C ILE A 9 26.01 26.61 -17.92
N ILE A 10 25.63 27.04 -19.12
CA ILE A 10 24.22 27.21 -19.49
C ILE A 10 23.49 25.86 -19.42
N GLY A 11 24.08 24.79 -19.98
CA GLY A 11 23.49 23.45 -19.92
C GLY A 11 23.29 22.93 -18.50
N MET A 12 24.32 23.06 -17.64
CA MET A 12 24.21 22.68 -16.23
C MET A 12 23.17 23.50 -15.47
N THR A 13 23.06 24.80 -15.79
CA THR A 13 22.07 25.69 -15.18
C THR A 13 20.65 25.31 -15.60
N SER A 14 20.43 24.98 -16.88
CA SER A 14 19.14 24.50 -17.37
C SER A 14 18.72 23.16 -16.74
N ILE A 15 19.67 22.23 -16.57
CA ILE A 15 19.41 20.96 -15.88
C ILE A 15 19.04 21.22 -14.41
N ALA A 16 19.79 22.08 -13.71
CA ALA A 16 19.53 22.41 -12.32
C ALA A 16 18.14 23.07 -12.12
N ILE A 17 17.77 24.00 -13.01
CA ILE A 17 16.44 24.64 -12.98
C ILE A 17 15.34 23.61 -13.24
N GLY A 18 15.51 22.75 -14.24
CA GLY A 18 14.53 21.70 -14.54
C GLY A 18 14.35 20.73 -13.37
N PHE A 19 15.46 20.28 -12.77
CA PHE A 19 15.43 19.36 -11.64
C PHE A 19 14.82 19.99 -10.38
N THR A 20 15.13 21.26 -10.10
CA THR A 20 14.53 21.97 -8.95
C THR A 20 13.06 22.26 -9.16
N MET A 21 12.62 22.61 -10.38
CA MET A 21 11.18 22.76 -10.68
C MET A 21 10.43 21.46 -10.44
N ILE A 22 10.92 20.33 -10.98
CA ILE A 22 10.33 19.01 -10.74
C ILE A 22 10.29 18.72 -9.24
N PHE A 23 11.39 18.95 -8.51
CA PHE A 23 11.45 18.70 -7.08
C PHE A 23 10.45 19.54 -6.27
N PHE A 24 10.28 20.82 -6.60
CA PHE A 24 9.29 21.68 -5.93
C PHE A 24 7.86 21.30 -6.30
N GLU A 25 7.61 20.88 -7.54
CA GLU A 25 6.29 20.49 -8.02
C GLU A 25 5.82 19.17 -7.39
N ILE A 26 6.72 18.18 -7.24
CA ILE A 26 6.39 16.91 -6.57
C ILE A 26 6.44 16.97 -5.04
N LYS A 27 7.02 18.02 -4.45
CA LYS A 27 7.16 18.13 -2.97
C LYS A 27 5.81 18.14 -2.26
N ASP A 28 4.80 18.72 -2.88
CA ASP A 28 3.45 18.81 -2.32
C ASP A 28 2.62 17.55 -2.58
N TYR A 29 3.20 16.56 -3.26
CA TYR A 29 2.51 15.32 -3.55
C TYR A 29 2.52 14.41 -2.33
N LYS A 30 1.39 13.74 -2.13
CA LYS A 30 1.25 12.72 -1.09
C LYS A 30 1.56 11.36 -1.68
N GLU A 31 2.42 10.59 -1.00
CA GLU A 31 2.53 9.16 -1.27
C GLU A 31 1.23 8.47 -0.85
N VAL A 32 0.73 7.61 -1.73
CA VAL A 32 -0.51 6.85 -1.51
C VAL A 32 -0.25 5.40 -1.86
N ASN A 33 -0.64 4.48 -0.97
CA ASN A 33 -0.59 3.04 -1.26
C ASN A 33 -1.53 2.73 -2.44
N GLY A 34 -0.93 2.38 -3.58
CA GLY A 34 -1.61 2.10 -4.83
C GLY A 34 -1.94 0.63 -5.06
N CYS A 35 -1.66 -0.28 -4.13
CA CYS A 35 -1.84 -1.72 -4.39
C CYS A 35 -3.27 -2.09 -4.80
N ASP A 36 -4.28 -1.37 -4.30
CA ASP A 36 -5.69 -1.49 -4.73
C ASP A 36 -5.96 -1.06 -6.17
N LEU A 37 -5.23 -0.04 -6.63
CA LEU A 37 -5.38 0.48 -7.98
C LEU A 37 -4.79 -0.50 -9.00
N TYR A 38 -3.74 -1.22 -8.64
CA TYR A 38 -3.06 -2.15 -9.55
C TYR A 38 -3.72 -3.53 -9.63
N ASN A 39 -4.50 -3.92 -8.63
CA ASN A 39 -5.31 -5.14 -8.71
C ASN A 39 -6.60 -4.98 -7.88
N PRO A 40 -7.77 -4.79 -8.51
CA PRO A 40 -9.04 -4.71 -7.78
C PRO A 40 -9.41 -6.04 -7.06
N GLU A 41 -8.78 -7.16 -7.44
CA GLU A 41 -8.87 -8.45 -6.77
C GLU A 41 -7.68 -8.71 -5.82
N TYR A 42 -6.89 -7.69 -5.47
CA TYR A 42 -5.71 -7.85 -4.61
C TYR A 42 -6.07 -8.55 -3.31
N TYR A 43 -7.21 -8.20 -2.68
CA TYR A 43 -7.71 -8.90 -1.50
C TYR A 43 -8.69 -10.00 -1.89
N THR A 44 -8.23 -11.25 -1.86
CA THR A 44 -9.02 -12.42 -2.21
C THR A 44 -9.69 -13.07 -1.00
N THR A 45 -9.18 -12.82 0.21
CA THR A 45 -9.71 -13.39 1.44
C THR A 45 -10.25 -12.29 2.35
N THR A 46 -11.47 -12.47 2.85
CA THR A 46 -12.13 -11.52 3.76
C THR A 46 -12.64 -12.25 4.99
N ASN A 47 -12.18 -11.82 6.17
CA ASN A 47 -12.65 -12.29 7.47
C ASN A 47 -13.31 -11.14 8.22
N THR A 48 -14.52 -11.37 8.76
CA THR A 48 -15.22 -10.35 9.55
C THR A 48 -15.41 -10.85 10.98
N PHE A 49 -14.96 -10.04 11.93
CA PHE A 49 -15.01 -10.33 13.36
C PHE A 49 -15.98 -9.38 14.05
N ASN A 50 -16.75 -9.91 15.01
CA ASN A 50 -17.48 -9.07 15.95
C ASN A 50 -16.59 -8.84 17.19
N VAL A 51 -16.32 -7.58 17.49
CA VAL A 51 -15.48 -7.16 18.60
C VAL A 51 -16.26 -6.39 19.67
N SER A 52 -17.58 -6.55 19.75
CA SER A 52 -18.43 -5.97 20.81
C SER A 52 -18.02 -6.41 22.21
N ASP A 53 -17.64 -7.69 22.38
CA ASP A 53 -17.45 -8.29 23.70
C ASP A 53 -16.03 -8.81 23.92
N LYS A 54 -15.23 -8.91 22.85
CA LYS A 54 -13.89 -9.48 22.88
C LYS A 54 -12.96 -8.70 21.94
N ASP A 55 -11.74 -8.49 22.39
CA ASP A 55 -10.70 -7.86 21.57
C ASP A 55 -10.26 -8.81 20.45
N LEU A 56 -10.01 -8.27 19.25
CA LEU A 56 -9.45 -9.02 18.13
C LEU A 56 -7.92 -9.04 18.25
N ASN A 57 -7.32 -10.22 18.28
CA ASN A 57 -5.88 -10.38 18.30
C ASN A 57 -5.39 -10.78 16.91
N ILE A 58 -4.53 -9.97 16.30
CA ILE A 58 -3.91 -10.25 15.01
C ILE A 58 -2.43 -10.50 15.26
N THR A 59 -1.97 -11.70 14.89
CA THR A 59 -0.54 -12.06 14.94
C THR A 59 0.00 -12.09 13.52
N LEU A 60 1.01 -11.26 13.25
CA LEU A 60 1.77 -11.26 12.00
C LEU A 60 3.07 -12.04 12.29
N GLU A 61 3.24 -13.20 11.66
CA GLU A 61 4.37 -14.10 11.92
C GLU A 61 5.66 -13.69 11.20
N ASP A 62 5.57 -12.84 10.18
CA ASP A 62 6.72 -12.38 9.40
C ASP A 62 6.81 -10.84 9.43
N GLY A 63 8.02 -10.33 9.62
CA GLY A 63 8.33 -8.90 9.62
C GLY A 63 8.15 -8.21 8.26
N PHE A 64 8.03 -8.97 7.17
CA PHE A 64 7.74 -8.42 5.83
C PHE A 64 6.25 -8.15 5.57
N ILE A 65 5.36 -8.72 6.38
CA ILE A 65 3.91 -8.49 6.28
C ILE A 65 3.58 -7.10 6.80
N ARG A 66 3.06 -6.24 5.91
CA ARG A 66 2.59 -4.89 6.25
C ARG A 66 1.09 -4.91 6.53
N TYR A 67 0.59 -3.89 7.22
CA TYR A 67 -0.84 -3.74 7.41
C TYR A 67 -1.29 -2.28 7.28
N ASP A 68 -2.51 -2.10 6.76
CA ASP A 68 -3.19 -0.82 6.65
C ASP A 68 -4.48 -0.82 7.47
N ILE A 69 -4.75 0.27 8.18
CA ILE A 69 -6.00 0.46 8.93
C ILE A 69 -6.86 1.50 8.22
N ILE A 70 -8.06 1.07 7.81
CA ILE A 70 -9.08 1.92 7.20
C ILE A 70 -10.17 2.18 8.23
N ILE A 71 -10.50 3.46 8.43
CA ILE A 71 -11.58 3.86 9.32
C ILE A 71 -12.88 3.96 8.54
N ASP A 72 -13.86 3.13 8.91
CA ASP A 72 -15.22 3.15 8.40
C ASP A 72 -16.20 3.02 9.57
N GLU A 73 -16.89 4.13 9.89
CA GLU A 73 -17.85 4.19 11.00
C GLU A 73 -19.09 3.31 10.76
N SER A 74 -19.37 2.91 9.51
CA SER A 74 -20.48 2.00 9.21
C SER A 74 -20.26 0.59 9.77
N MET A 75 -19.01 0.23 10.07
CA MET A 75 -18.63 -1.06 10.63
C MET A 75 -19.12 -1.28 12.07
N LYS A 76 -19.39 -0.21 12.84
CA LYS A 76 -19.84 -0.28 14.25
C LYS A 76 -18.91 -1.18 15.08
N ASP A 77 -19.44 -2.30 15.60
CA ASP A 77 -18.74 -3.29 16.43
C ASP A 77 -17.99 -4.35 15.63
N LYS A 78 -17.93 -4.22 14.30
CA LYS A 78 -17.28 -5.19 13.43
C LYS A 78 -15.89 -4.70 13.00
N VAL A 79 -15.00 -5.66 12.81
CA VAL A 79 -13.70 -5.46 12.17
C VAL A 79 -13.62 -6.41 10.99
N LYS A 80 -13.38 -5.86 9.80
CA LYS A 80 -13.14 -6.62 8.58
C LYS A 80 -11.64 -6.66 8.32
N VAL A 81 -11.09 -7.86 8.13
CA VAL A 81 -9.71 -8.07 7.74
C VAL A 81 -9.67 -8.70 6.36
N GLU A 82 -9.01 -8.02 5.44
CA GLU A 82 -8.86 -8.35 4.04
C GLU A 82 -7.40 -8.70 3.78
N THR A 83 -7.16 -9.86 3.17
CA THR A 83 -5.83 -10.37 2.85
C THR A 83 -5.77 -10.88 1.41
N ASN A 84 -4.58 -10.93 0.85
CA ASN A 84 -4.34 -11.43 -0.50
C ASN A 84 -3.88 -12.89 -0.51
N GLU A 85 -3.72 -13.47 -1.71
CA GLU A 85 -3.29 -14.87 -1.88
C GLU A 85 -1.84 -15.13 -1.47
N ALA A 86 -1.04 -14.08 -1.34
CA ALA A 86 0.36 -14.18 -0.94
C ALA A 86 0.52 -14.43 0.57
N VAL A 87 -0.54 -14.25 1.36
CA VAL A 87 -0.53 -14.53 2.80
C VAL A 87 -1.53 -15.62 3.17
N LEU A 88 -1.13 -16.50 4.08
CA LEU A 88 -1.99 -17.51 4.67
C LEU A 88 -2.62 -16.95 5.94
N THR A 89 -3.94 -17.13 6.06
CA THR A 89 -4.69 -16.74 7.25
C THR A 89 -5.27 -17.94 7.97
N GLU A 90 -5.02 -18.04 9.27
CA GLU A 90 -5.67 -19.00 10.15
C GLU A 90 -6.54 -18.27 11.18
N VAL A 91 -7.81 -18.66 11.27
CA VAL A 91 -8.80 -18.02 12.14
C VAL A 91 -9.15 -18.93 13.31
N SER A 92 -9.04 -18.41 14.53
CA SER A 92 -9.44 -19.09 15.75
C SER A 92 -10.19 -18.12 16.69
N ASP A 93 -11.52 -18.17 16.71
CA ASP A 93 -12.40 -17.29 17.50
C ASP A 93 -12.08 -15.81 17.22
N ASN A 94 -11.53 -15.09 18.21
CA ASN A 94 -11.10 -13.69 18.09
C ASN A 94 -9.59 -13.55 17.84
N ARG A 95 -8.98 -14.57 17.21
CA ARG A 95 -7.57 -14.55 16.81
C ARG A 95 -7.45 -14.78 15.30
N LEU A 96 -6.65 -13.95 14.67
CA LEU A 96 -6.23 -14.10 13.29
C LEU A 96 -4.71 -14.24 13.27
N TYR A 97 -4.23 -15.36 12.75
CA TYR A 97 -2.82 -15.58 12.48
C TYR A 97 -2.59 -15.34 10.99
N VAL A 98 -1.63 -14.48 10.66
CA VAL A 98 -1.24 -14.17 9.28
C VAL A 98 0.23 -14.49 9.13
N ARG A 99 0.55 -15.28 8.12
CA ARG A 99 1.91 -15.66 7.76
C ARG A 99 2.11 -15.60 6.26
N GLU A 100 3.35 -15.48 5.81
CA GLU A 100 3.66 -15.60 4.39
C GLU A 100 3.23 -16.99 3.90
N SER A 101 2.70 -17.03 2.68
CA SER A 101 2.48 -18.31 2.03
C SER A 101 3.83 -18.88 1.58
N ASP A 102 4.08 -20.17 1.83
CA ASP A 102 5.26 -20.91 1.28
C ASP A 102 5.31 -20.90 -0.27
N LEU A 103 4.33 -20.27 -0.92
CA LEU A 103 4.27 -20.05 -2.36
C LEU A 103 5.37 -19.07 -2.79
N HIS A 104 6.56 -19.62 -3.03
CA HIS A 104 7.55 -19.14 -4.01
C HIS A 104 6.99 -18.90 -5.43
N SER A 105 5.66 -18.94 -5.65
CA SER A 105 5.04 -19.10 -6.96
C SER A 105 4.20 -17.91 -7.42
N TYR A 106 4.40 -16.71 -6.86
CA TYR A 106 3.74 -15.50 -7.37
C TYR A 106 4.68 -14.55 -8.10
N GLN A 107 5.62 -15.13 -8.88
CA GLN A 107 6.31 -14.41 -9.95
C GLN A 107 5.50 -14.31 -11.26
N ASN A 108 4.24 -14.78 -11.28
CA ASN A 108 3.43 -14.86 -12.50
C ASN A 108 2.04 -14.21 -12.33
N TYR A 109 2.01 -12.90 -12.07
CA TYR A 109 0.94 -12.11 -12.68
C TYR A 109 1.45 -11.55 -14.00
N ASN A 110 0.77 -11.92 -15.08
CA ASN A 110 1.06 -11.43 -16.43
C ASN A 110 0.96 -9.90 -16.47
N HIS A 111 2.08 -9.20 -16.31
CA HIS A 111 2.21 -7.73 -16.47
C HIS A 111 2.02 -7.24 -17.91
N ARG A 112 1.25 -7.93 -18.75
CA ARG A 112 1.12 -7.60 -20.17
C ARG A 112 -0.10 -6.77 -20.54
N GLU A 113 -1.10 -6.61 -19.67
CA GLU A 113 -2.29 -5.82 -20.00
C GLU A 113 -2.26 -4.35 -19.53
N ASP A 114 -1.29 -3.92 -18.72
CA ASP A 114 -1.52 -2.74 -17.87
C ASP A 114 -0.58 -1.54 -18.07
N LEU A 115 0.23 -1.48 -19.14
CA LEU A 115 1.10 -0.32 -19.35
C LEU A 115 0.33 0.98 -19.58
N LEU A 116 -0.71 0.94 -20.43
CA LEU A 116 -1.53 2.13 -20.70
C LEU A 116 -2.37 2.52 -19.48
N ASP A 117 -2.89 1.57 -18.71
CA ASP A 117 -3.67 1.85 -17.51
C ASP A 117 -2.78 2.40 -16.38
N LEU A 118 -1.56 1.85 -16.23
CA LEU A 118 -0.52 2.39 -15.36
C LEU A 118 -0.15 3.83 -15.75
N PHE A 119 0.00 4.11 -17.05
CA PHE A 119 0.24 5.49 -17.53
C PHE A 119 -0.91 6.44 -17.20
N HIS A 120 -2.17 6.02 -17.39
CA HIS A 120 -3.32 6.85 -17.02
C HIS A 120 -3.40 7.09 -15.52
N LYS A 121 -3.17 6.06 -14.69
CA LYS A 121 -3.15 6.17 -13.22
C LYS A 121 -2.02 7.07 -12.72
N VAL A 122 -0.84 7.02 -13.34
CA VAL A 122 0.25 7.96 -13.06
C VAL A 122 -0.20 9.38 -13.41
N ILE A 123 -0.77 9.61 -14.60
CA ILE A 123 -1.25 10.93 -15.03
C ILE A 123 -2.34 11.46 -14.09
N ASP A 124 -3.28 10.62 -13.66
CA ASP A 124 -4.34 11.03 -12.75
C ASP A 124 -3.81 11.29 -11.33
N GLY A 125 -2.85 10.49 -10.87
CA GLY A 125 -2.07 10.79 -9.65
C GLY A 125 -1.39 12.15 -9.74
N LEU A 126 -0.77 12.47 -10.88
CA LEU A 126 -0.16 13.78 -11.11
C LEU A 126 -1.18 14.92 -11.01
N LYS A 127 -2.37 14.77 -11.59
CA LYS A 127 -3.45 15.79 -11.48
C LYS A 127 -3.94 16.00 -10.05
N GLU A 128 -3.93 14.94 -9.24
CA GLU A 128 -4.43 14.98 -7.85
C GLU A 128 -3.33 15.26 -6.82
N HIS A 129 -2.09 15.53 -7.24
CA HIS A 129 -0.91 15.63 -6.37
C HIS A 129 -0.72 14.38 -5.49
N LYS A 130 -0.83 13.20 -6.11
CA LYS A 130 -0.63 11.90 -5.47
C LYS A 130 0.41 11.10 -6.25
N ILE A 131 1.35 10.51 -5.53
CA ILE A 131 2.28 9.52 -6.08
C ILE A 131 1.83 8.15 -5.56
N TYR A 132 1.35 7.31 -6.47
CA TYR A 132 0.98 5.95 -6.13
C TYR A 132 2.22 5.07 -6.09
N THR A 133 2.47 4.44 -4.95
CA THR A 133 3.51 3.44 -4.77
C THR A 133 2.84 2.14 -4.32
N CYS A 134 3.34 0.99 -4.79
CA CYS A 134 2.95 -0.30 -4.23
C CYS A 134 4.24 -1.00 -3.80
N GLU A 135 4.57 -0.85 -2.52
CA GLU A 135 5.60 -1.65 -1.87
C GLU A 135 4.92 -2.86 -1.23
N SER A 136 5.36 -4.05 -1.64
CA SER A 136 5.00 -5.36 -1.09
C SER A 136 3.64 -5.93 -1.52
N ASN A 137 3.71 -7.21 -1.90
CA ASN A 137 2.57 -8.06 -2.19
C ASN A 137 2.04 -8.72 -0.90
N GLU A 138 2.28 -8.18 0.29
CA GLU A 138 1.90 -8.81 1.57
C GLU A 138 1.27 -7.76 2.51
N VAL A 139 0.26 -7.03 2.01
CA VAL A 139 -0.48 -6.04 2.81
C VAL A 139 -1.77 -6.65 3.35
N VAL A 140 -1.95 -6.58 4.66
CA VAL A 140 -3.21 -6.90 5.37
C VAL A 140 -4.02 -5.63 5.57
N ARG A 141 -5.24 -5.58 5.05
CA ARG A 141 -6.15 -4.45 5.26
C ARG A 141 -7.10 -4.73 6.41
N ILE A 142 -7.25 -3.75 7.29
CA ILE A 142 -8.12 -3.84 8.45
C ILE A 142 -9.06 -2.66 8.45
N THR A 143 -10.34 -2.93 8.18
CA THR A 143 -11.40 -1.92 8.17
C THR A 143 -12.19 -2.00 9.46
N CYS A 144 -12.24 -0.91 10.22
CA CYS A 144 -12.96 -0.83 11.50
C CYS A 144 -13.51 0.57 11.78
N SER A 145 -14.44 0.69 12.73
CA SER A 145 -14.82 1.99 13.28
C SER A 145 -13.68 2.58 14.13
N LYS A 146 -13.70 3.90 14.37
CA LYS A 146 -12.68 4.55 15.19
C LYS A 146 -12.67 4.05 16.63
N GLU A 147 -13.84 3.70 17.16
CA GLU A 147 -14.00 3.15 18.50
C GLU A 147 -13.36 1.75 18.62
N MET A 148 -13.63 0.88 17.64
CA MET A 148 -13.15 -0.50 17.67
C MET A 148 -11.66 -0.65 17.39
N ARG A 149 -11.00 0.37 16.81
CA ARG A 149 -9.55 0.37 16.58
C ARG A 149 -8.74 0.03 17.83
N ASN A 150 -9.13 0.54 19.00
CA ASN A 150 -8.40 0.31 20.25
C ASN A 150 -8.52 -1.13 20.78
N ARG A 151 -9.46 -1.90 20.23
CA ARG A 151 -9.74 -3.30 20.57
C ARG A 151 -9.02 -4.29 19.67
N ILE A 152 -8.30 -3.80 18.67
CA ILE A 152 -7.45 -4.60 17.80
C ILE A 152 -6.06 -4.65 18.44
N LYS A 153 -5.63 -5.84 18.83
CA LYS A 153 -4.31 -6.10 19.43
C LYS A 153 -3.41 -6.74 18.37
N MET A 154 -2.42 -5.98 17.93
CA MET A 154 -1.42 -6.44 16.96
C MET A 154 -0.22 -7.02 17.69
N LYS A 155 0.26 -8.17 17.24
CA LYS A 155 1.55 -8.74 17.64
C LYS A 155 2.34 -9.06 16.39
N MET A 156 3.54 -8.50 16.27
CA MET A 156 4.52 -8.90 15.27
C MET A 156 5.51 -9.85 15.95
N ASN A 157 5.73 -11.01 15.36
CA ASN A 157 6.84 -11.87 15.73
C ASN A 157 7.98 -11.60 14.74
N ASP A 158 9.14 -11.23 15.25
CA ASP A 158 10.40 -11.11 14.49
C ASP A 158 11.14 -12.46 14.48
#